data_AF-A0AAN0LX85-F1
#
_entry.id   AF-A0AAN0LX85-F1
#
_cell.length_a   1.000
_cell.length_b   1.000
_cell.length_c   1.000
_cell.angle_alpha   90.00
_cell.angle_beta   90.00
_cell.angle_gamma   90.00
#
_symmetry.space_group_name_H-M   'P 1'
#
loop_
_entity.id
_entity.type
_entity.pdbx_description
1 polymer ?
#
loop_
_entity_poly.entity_id
_entity_poly.type
_entity_poly.pdbx_seq_one_letter_code
_entity_poly.pdbx_strand_id
1 'polypeptide(L)'
;MKNILIPTGYMSSGSSAITNIVSEFDGYFVDYGTHEYVFLHCPNGLFDLEDKLLVGNNAIRSDEAMHSFHNTMKMLYNKKYWWVGHYNETFGKDFLKYTEEFMESITTLKTTQYWYYQENTNFRMAIRLTWNRILKLVTMNKVKGKKPLLYPEMWLAIPTA
;
A
#
# COMPACT_ATOMS: atom_id res chain seq x y z
N MET A 1 -3.61 26.65 7.04
CA MET A 1 -3.10 25.47 6.32
C MET A 1 -2.14 25.96 5.25
N LYS A 2 -1.01 25.28 5.05
CA LYS A 2 -0.16 25.50 3.87
C LYS A 2 -0.74 24.71 2.70
N ASN A 3 -0.83 25.31 1.52
CA ASN A 3 -1.24 24.60 0.32
C ASN A 3 -0.05 23.85 -0.25
N ILE A 4 -0.27 22.65 -0.78
CA ILE A 4 0.76 21.84 -1.44
C ILE A 4 0.49 21.89 -2.95
N LEU A 5 1.51 22.26 -3.73
CA LEU A 5 1.48 22.20 -5.18
C LEU A 5 2.30 21.01 -5.64
N ILE A 6 1.70 20.16 -6.48
CA ILE A 6 2.35 18.95 -7.00
C ILE A 6 2.22 18.97 -8.52
N PRO A 7 3.28 19.35 -9.26
CA PRO A 7 3.30 19.23 -10.71
C PRO A 7 3.28 17.75 -11.12
N THR A 8 2.27 17.34 -11.87
CA THR A 8 2.14 15.95 -12.38
C THR A 8 2.18 15.93 -13.90
N GLY A 9 2.90 14.97 -14.48
CA GLY A 9 2.96 14.79 -15.92
C GLY A 9 3.52 13.41 -16.29
N TYR A 10 3.55 13.09 -17.58
CA TYR A 10 4.21 11.87 -18.04
C TYR A 10 5.73 11.94 -17.85
N MET A 11 6.38 10.78 -17.81
CA MET A 11 7.84 10.68 -17.69
C MET A 11 8.53 11.61 -18.69
N SER A 12 9.46 12.45 -18.21
CA SER A 12 10.23 13.40 -19.02
C SER A 12 9.40 14.48 -19.72
N SER A 13 8.18 14.76 -19.27
CA SER A 13 7.33 15.84 -19.83
C SER A 13 7.68 17.24 -19.31
N GLY A 14 8.67 17.38 -18.42
CA GLY A 14 9.16 18.67 -17.93
C GLY A 14 8.54 19.16 -16.62
N SER A 15 7.94 18.28 -15.81
CA SER A 15 7.43 18.62 -14.46
C SER A 15 8.51 19.29 -13.59
N SER A 16 9.77 18.86 -13.69
CA SER A 16 10.91 19.50 -13.00
C SER A 16 11.18 20.93 -13.45
N ALA A 17 10.99 21.26 -14.73
CA ALA A 17 11.12 22.63 -15.22
C ALA A 17 10.03 23.54 -14.63
N ILE A 18 8.80 23.03 -14.51
CA ILE A 18 7.71 23.74 -13.84
C ILE A 18 8.01 23.93 -12.35
N THR A 19 8.50 22.90 -11.65
CA THR A 19 8.92 23.04 -10.23
C THR A 19 9.96 24.15 -10.07
N ASN A 20 10.97 24.20 -10.96
CA ASN A 20 12.00 25.24 -10.92
C ASN A 20 11.40 26.65 -11.13
N ILE A 21 10.57 26.83 -12.15
CA ILE A 21 9.92 28.13 -12.41
C ILE A 21 9.06 28.57 -11.21
N VAL A 22 8.26 27.66 -10.64
CA VAL A 22 7.41 27.98 -9.49
C VAL A 22 8.23 28.32 -8.25
N SER A 23 9.40 27.69 -8.09
CA SER A 23 10.30 27.95 -6.96
C SER A 23 10.91 29.35 -6.95
N GLU A 24 10.88 30.08 -8.07
CA GLU A 24 11.38 31.46 -8.18
C GLU A 24 10.43 32.49 -7.55
N PHE A 25 9.16 32.12 -7.31
CA PHE A 25 8.17 33.03 -6.75
C PHE A 25 8.20 33.05 -5.22
N ASP A 26 8.08 34.25 -4.64
CA ASP A 26 7.98 34.44 -3.19
C ASP A 26 6.81 33.64 -2.59
N GLY A 27 7.08 32.95 -1.48
CA GLY A 27 6.08 32.16 -0.76
C GLY A 27 5.97 30.69 -1.20
N TYR A 28 6.74 30.26 -2.20
CA TYR A 28 6.90 28.85 -2.56
C TYR A 28 8.15 28.24 -1.92
N PHE A 29 8.02 27.02 -1.41
CA PHE A 29 9.10 26.28 -0.75
C PHE A 29 9.23 24.90 -1.39
N VAL A 30 10.46 24.50 -1.75
CA VAL A 30 10.75 23.22 -2.43
C VAL A 30 11.69 22.37 -1.56
N ASP A 31 11.25 22.09 -0.34
CA ASP A 31 12.07 21.41 0.69
C ASP A 31 12.46 19.97 0.31
N TYR A 32 11.75 19.35 -0.63
CA TYR A 32 11.93 17.95 -1.05
C TYR A 32 12.45 17.80 -2.49
N GLY A 33 12.95 18.89 -3.09
CA GLY A 33 13.56 18.88 -4.42
C GLY A 33 12.64 18.36 -5.51
N THR A 34 13.18 17.51 -6.39
CA THR A 34 12.46 16.91 -7.53
C THR A 34 11.77 15.59 -7.17
N HIS A 35 11.64 15.25 -5.89
CA HIS A 35 11.01 13.99 -5.52
C HIS A 35 9.50 14.06 -5.76
N GLU A 36 8.97 13.08 -6.47
CA GLU A 36 7.56 13.05 -6.82
C GLU A 36 6.73 12.46 -5.68
N TYR A 37 5.59 13.09 -5.39
CA TYR A 37 4.56 12.58 -4.47
C TYR A 37 3.73 11.49 -5.14
N VAL A 38 4.43 10.45 -5.62
CA VAL A 38 3.88 9.35 -6.42
C VAL A 38 2.80 8.59 -5.66
N PHE A 39 2.90 8.51 -4.33
CA PHE A 39 1.91 7.82 -3.51
C PHE A 39 0.47 8.33 -3.65
N LEU A 40 0.29 9.57 -4.13
CA LEU A 40 -1.05 10.11 -4.37
C LEU A 40 -1.73 9.46 -5.57
N HIS A 41 -1.01 9.31 -6.68
CA HIS A 41 -1.59 9.00 -7.99
C HIS A 41 -1.07 7.72 -8.64
N CYS A 42 -0.15 6.99 -8.00
CA CYS A 42 0.27 5.68 -8.50
C CYS A 42 -0.85 4.64 -8.39
N PRO A 43 -0.75 3.52 -9.13
CA PRO A 43 -1.64 2.39 -8.90
C PRO A 43 -1.59 1.94 -7.44
N ASN A 44 -2.75 1.75 -6.80
CA ASN A 44 -2.88 1.50 -5.35
C ASN A 44 -2.34 2.64 -4.46
N GLY A 45 -2.23 3.86 -4.99
CA GLY A 45 -1.98 5.08 -4.23
C GLY A 45 -3.23 5.61 -3.52
N LEU A 46 -3.14 6.82 -2.97
CA LEU A 46 -4.20 7.42 -2.17
C LEU A 46 -5.50 7.64 -2.97
N PHE A 47 -5.40 8.12 -4.21
CA PHE A 47 -6.59 8.36 -5.05
C PHE A 47 -7.27 7.04 -5.46
N ASP A 48 -6.49 5.98 -5.74
CA ASP A 48 -7.06 4.66 -6.02
C ASP A 48 -7.73 4.05 -4.77
N LEU A 49 -7.17 4.28 -3.58
CA LEU A 49 -7.80 3.90 -2.33
C LEU A 49 -9.14 4.64 -2.14
N GLU A 50 -9.14 5.96 -2.31
CA GLU A 50 -10.35 6.79 -2.23
C GLU A 50 -11.45 6.27 -3.16
N ASP A 51 -11.13 6.10 -4.44
CA ASP A 51 -12.07 5.60 -5.44
C ASP A 51 -12.64 4.22 -5.05
N LYS A 52 -11.78 3.30 -4.57
CA LYS A 52 -12.21 1.96 -4.16
C LYS A 52 -13.10 1.98 -2.91
N LEU A 53 -12.87 2.90 -1.98
CA LEU A 53 -13.63 3.01 -0.73
C LEU A 53 -14.92 3.81 -0.87
N LEU A 54 -14.98 4.75 -1.81
CA LEU A 54 -16.17 5.58 -2.04
C LEU A 54 -17.09 4.99 -3.13
N VAL A 55 -16.54 4.28 -4.13
CA VAL A 55 -17.31 3.78 -5.28
C VAL A 55 -17.38 2.25 -5.26
N GLY A 56 -18.58 1.71 -5.03
CA GLY A 56 -18.86 0.28 -5.09
C GLY A 56 -18.23 -0.53 -3.95
N ASN A 57 -18.01 0.11 -2.80
CA ASN A 57 -17.36 -0.50 -1.64
C ASN A 57 -18.23 -1.62 -1.02
N ASN A 58 -17.59 -2.73 -0.73
CA ASN A 58 -18.13 -3.88 -0.01
C ASN A 58 -17.01 -4.52 0.81
N ALA A 59 -17.32 -5.45 1.71
CA ALA A 59 -16.31 -6.04 2.61
C ALA A 59 -15.09 -6.62 1.87
N ILE A 60 -15.31 -7.21 0.70
CA ILE A 60 -14.27 -7.81 -0.12
C ILE A 60 -13.40 -6.73 -0.80
N ARG A 61 -14.02 -5.73 -1.41
CA ARG A 61 -13.33 -4.63 -2.10
C ARG A 61 -12.58 -3.73 -1.11
N SER A 62 -13.17 -3.51 0.07
CA SER A 62 -12.56 -2.77 1.17
C SER A 62 -11.25 -3.41 1.62
N ASP A 63 -11.30 -4.71 1.92
CA ASP A 63 -10.14 -5.50 2.33
C ASP A 63 -9.01 -5.47 1.28
N GLU A 64 -9.36 -5.70 0.02
CA GLU A 64 -8.40 -5.61 -1.09
C GLU A 64 -7.77 -4.21 -1.16
N ALA A 65 -8.57 -3.15 -1.15
CA ALA A 65 -8.09 -1.78 -1.28
C ALA A 65 -7.12 -1.40 -0.15
N MET A 66 -7.48 -1.74 1.10
CA MET A 66 -6.66 -1.47 2.28
C MET A 66 -5.31 -2.17 2.20
N HIS A 67 -5.29 -3.47 1.88
CA HIS A 67 -4.03 -4.21 1.77
C HIS A 67 -3.19 -3.80 0.55
N SER A 68 -3.82 -3.49 -0.58
CA SER A 68 -3.13 -3.01 -1.78
C SER A 68 -2.46 -1.66 -1.55
N PHE A 69 -3.16 -0.72 -0.90
CA PHE A 69 -2.59 0.57 -0.51
C PHE A 69 -1.39 0.41 0.44
N HIS A 70 -1.59 -0.31 1.53
CA HIS A 70 -0.55 -0.57 2.53
C HIS A 70 0.71 -1.21 1.94
N ASN A 71 0.53 -2.24 1.10
CA ASN A 71 1.66 -2.90 0.43
C ASN A 71 2.41 -1.94 -0.50
N THR A 72 1.69 -1.07 -1.20
CA THR A 72 2.28 -0.07 -2.08
C THR A 72 3.07 0.97 -1.29
N MET A 73 2.52 1.47 -0.18
CA MET A 73 3.22 2.38 0.72
C MET A 73 4.47 1.73 1.32
N LYS A 74 4.39 0.44 1.70
CA LYS A 74 5.56 -0.34 2.14
C LYS A 74 6.63 -0.46 1.06
N MET A 75 6.23 -0.67 -0.20
CA MET A 75 7.17 -0.71 -1.32
C MET A 75 7.83 0.64 -1.59
N LEU A 76 7.07 1.74 -1.58
CA LEU A 76 7.63 3.10 -1.70
C LEU A 76 8.58 3.40 -0.54
N TYR A 77 8.28 2.91 0.66
CA TYR A 77 9.11 3.07 1.84
C TYR A 77 10.44 2.30 1.79
N ASN A 78 10.48 1.04 1.34
CA ASN A 78 11.66 0.17 1.54
C ASN A 78 12.33 -0.38 0.28
N LYS A 79 11.76 -0.19 -0.91
CA LYS A 79 12.25 -0.88 -2.12
C LYS A 79 13.46 -0.17 -2.70
N LYS A 80 14.65 -0.73 -2.43
CA LYS A 80 15.97 -0.17 -2.80
C LYS A 80 16.24 0.00 -4.30
N TYR A 81 15.59 -0.78 -5.15
CA TYR A 81 15.82 -0.79 -6.60
C TYR A 81 14.60 -0.30 -7.37
N TRP A 82 13.99 0.78 -6.88
CA TRP A 82 12.86 1.41 -7.53
C TRP A 82 13.01 2.93 -7.38
N TRP A 83 13.15 3.63 -8.51
CA TRP A 83 13.57 5.03 -8.52
C TRP A 83 12.58 6.00 -7.82
N VAL A 84 11.28 5.65 -7.77
CA VAL A 84 10.25 6.40 -7.02
C VAL A 84 10.16 6.00 -5.54
N GLY A 85 10.97 5.04 -5.07
CA GLY A 85 10.96 4.59 -3.69
C GLY A 85 11.77 5.49 -2.76
N HIS A 86 12.34 4.90 -1.71
CA HIS A 86 13.20 5.56 -0.71
C HIS A 86 12.48 6.58 0.18
N TYR A 87 11.19 6.39 0.42
CA TYR A 87 10.42 7.33 1.25
C TYR A 87 10.92 7.37 2.70
N ASN A 88 11.57 6.31 3.18
CA ASN A 88 12.27 6.27 4.47
C ASN A 88 13.39 7.32 4.59
N GLU A 89 13.97 7.73 3.46
CA GLU A 89 15.04 8.72 3.37
C GLU A 89 14.47 10.09 2.95
N THR A 90 13.57 10.13 1.96
CA THR A 90 13.00 11.38 1.43
C THR A 90 11.96 12.02 2.36
N PHE A 91 10.97 11.25 2.82
CA PHE A 91 9.91 11.74 3.73
C PHE A 91 10.21 11.42 5.19
N GLY A 92 11.25 10.62 5.43
CA GLY A 92 11.73 10.24 6.75
C GLY A 92 11.17 8.90 7.23
N LYS A 93 11.75 8.45 8.34
CA LYS A 93 11.49 7.12 8.91
C LYS A 93 10.05 6.94 9.40
N ASP A 94 9.34 8.04 9.66
CA ASP A 94 7.97 8.03 10.17
C ASP A 94 6.90 7.94 9.06
N PHE A 95 7.27 7.94 7.77
CA PHE A 95 6.30 7.85 6.67
C PHE A 95 5.36 6.65 6.81
N LEU A 96 5.92 5.47 7.06
CA LEU A 96 5.12 4.26 7.20
C LEU A 96 4.29 4.27 8.49
N LYS A 97 4.80 4.88 9.57
CA LYS A 97 4.04 5.08 10.81
C LYS A 97 2.79 5.92 10.55
N TYR A 98 2.93 7.08 9.89
CA TYR A 98 1.78 7.93 9.55
C TYR A 98 0.81 7.25 8.57
N THR A 99 1.33 6.42 7.67
CA THR A 99 0.49 5.58 6.80
C THR A 99 -0.36 4.62 7.63
N GLU A 100 0.25 3.89 8.57
CA GLU A 100 -0.45 2.93 9.43
C GLU A 100 -1.45 3.64 10.36
N GLU A 101 -1.11 4.81 10.89
CA GLU A 101 -2.05 5.66 11.67
C GLU A 101 -3.25 6.13 10.84
N PHE A 102 -3.03 6.58 9.61
CA PHE A 102 -4.11 6.94 8.68
C PHE A 102 -5.01 5.74 8.39
N MET A 103 -4.44 4.59 8.08
CA MET A 103 -5.19 3.37 7.83
C MET A 103 -6.02 2.94 9.05
N GLU A 104 -5.47 3.05 10.25
CA GLU A 104 -6.20 2.77 11.48
C GLU A 104 -7.41 3.70 11.62
N SER A 105 -7.21 5.00 11.33
CA SER A 105 -8.26 6.02 11.48
C SER A 105 -9.47 5.79 10.58
N ILE A 106 -9.29 5.15 9.42
CA ILE A 106 -10.37 4.83 8.47
C ILE A 106 -10.88 3.39 8.61
N THR A 107 -10.20 2.54 9.37
CA THR A 107 -10.62 1.14 9.56
C THR A 107 -11.78 1.08 10.53
N THR A 108 -12.90 0.51 10.07
CA THR A 108 -14.10 0.28 10.86
C THR A 108 -14.07 -1.06 11.59
N LEU A 109 -13.53 -2.10 10.94
CA LEU A 109 -13.48 -3.46 11.49
C LEU A 109 -12.23 -4.21 11.03
N LYS A 110 -11.61 -4.94 11.96
CA LYS A 110 -10.61 -5.98 11.67
C LYS A 110 -11.17 -7.34 12.01
N THR A 111 -10.98 -8.32 11.14
CA THR A 111 -11.45 -9.69 11.38
C THR A 111 -10.48 -10.74 10.87
N THR A 112 -10.50 -11.92 11.50
CA THR A 112 -9.75 -13.12 11.08
C THR A 112 -10.53 -14.00 10.11
N GLN A 113 -11.75 -13.62 9.74
CA GLN A 113 -12.41 -14.19 8.57
C GLN A 113 -11.58 -13.88 7.32
N TYR A 114 -11.75 -14.72 6.29
CA TYR A 114 -10.99 -14.60 5.05
C TYR A 114 -11.86 -15.02 3.87
N TRP A 115 -11.49 -14.57 2.68
CA TRP A 115 -12.15 -14.91 1.40
C TRP A 115 -11.15 -15.59 0.47
N TYR A 116 -11.65 -16.27 -0.56
CA TYR A 116 -10.82 -17.12 -1.42
C TYR A 116 -9.64 -16.38 -2.09
N TYR A 117 -9.72 -15.05 -2.24
CA TYR A 117 -8.65 -14.24 -2.81
C TYR A 117 -7.36 -14.30 -1.97
N GLN A 118 -7.47 -14.35 -0.64
CA GLN A 118 -6.31 -14.50 0.25
C GLN A 118 -5.61 -15.85 0.10
N GLU A 119 -6.25 -16.82 -0.54
CA GLU A 119 -5.66 -18.12 -0.85
C GLU A 119 -4.84 -18.12 -2.15
N ASN A 120 -4.86 -17.01 -2.91
CA ASN A 120 -4.12 -16.87 -4.15
C ASN A 120 -2.62 -17.00 -3.87
N THR A 121 -2.06 -18.12 -4.33
CA THR A 121 -0.80 -18.65 -3.80
C THR A 121 0.39 -17.92 -4.40
N ASN A 122 1.18 -17.26 -3.54
CA ASN A 122 2.50 -16.75 -3.92
C ASN A 122 3.61 -17.80 -3.66
N PHE A 123 4.83 -17.50 -4.10
CA PHE A 123 5.98 -18.42 -3.94
C PHE A 123 6.24 -18.85 -2.48
N ARG A 124 6.10 -17.93 -1.52
CA ARG A 124 6.27 -18.24 -0.08
C ARG A 124 5.17 -19.19 0.41
N MET A 125 3.93 -18.98 -0.02
CA MET A 125 2.81 -19.85 0.29
C MET A 125 2.99 -21.24 -0.35
N ALA A 126 3.52 -21.31 -1.58
CA ALA A 126 3.80 -22.57 -2.27
C ALA A 126 4.82 -23.43 -1.49
N ILE A 127 5.88 -22.81 -0.96
CA ILE A 127 6.84 -23.49 -0.06
C ILE A 127 6.11 -24.05 1.16
N ARG A 128 5.25 -23.25 1.82
CA ARG A 128 4.50 -23.68 3.00
C ARG A 128 3.49 -24.80 2.71
N LEU A 129 2.82 -24.76 1.56
CA LEU A 129 1.93 -25.83 1.12
C LEU A 129 2.71 -27.13 0.87
N THR A 130 3.88 -27.03 0.26
CA THR A 130 4.79 -28.18 0.04
C THR A 130 5.23 -28.77 1.37
N TRP A 131 5.62 -27.93 2.33
CA TRP A 131 5.96 -28.36 3.69
C TRP A 131 4.78 -29.04 4.40
N ASN A 132 3.58 -28.45 4.34
CA ASN A 132 2.37 -29.05 4.90
C ASN A 132 2.08 -30.43 4.29
N ARG A 133 2.36 -30.62 2.99
CA ARG A 133 2.23 -31.91 2.31
C ARG A 133 3.24 -32.93 2.84
N ILE A 134 4.50 -32.53 3.03
CA ILE A 134 5.54 -33.39 3.62
C ILE A 134 5.14 -33.80 5.05
N LEU A 135 4.74 -32.85 5.89
CA LEU A 135 4.29 -33.13 7.26
C LEU A 135 3.11 -34.10 7.29
N LYS A 136 2.15 -33.93 6.40
CA LYS A 136 0.99 -34.83 6.29
C LYS A 136 1.43 -36.27 5.97
N LEU A 137 2.43 -36.44 5.09
CA LEU A 137 2.98 -37.76 4.75
C LEU A 137 3.75 -38.38 5.92
N VAL A 138 4.68 -37.63 6.52
CA VAL A 138 5.54 -38.11 7.62
C VAL A 138 4.71 -38.47 8.86
N THR A 139 3.64 -37.71 9.14
CA THR A 139 2.79 -37.94 10.31
C THR A 139 1.66 -38.93 10.06
N MET A 140 1.62 -39.61 8.91
CA MET A 140 0.51 -40.49 8.52
C MET A 140 -0.86 -39.81 8.70
N ASN A 141 -0.98 -38.57 8.22
CA ASN A 141 -2.17 -37.71 8.33
C ASN A 141 -2.56 -37.24 9.74
N LYS A 142 -1.75 -37.49 10.78
CA LYS A 142 -2.06 -37.02 12.16
C LYS A 142 -1.95 -35.51 12.31
N VAL A 143 -1.08 -34.86 11.54
CA VAL A 143 -0.90 -33.40 11.58
C VAL A 143 -1.35 -32.78 10.26
N LYS A 144 -2.22 -31.78 10.34
CA LYS A 144 -2.63 -30.94 9.21
C LYS A 144 -2.16 -29.51 9.47
N GLY A 145 -1.25 -29.02 8.63
CA GLY A 145 -0.81 -27.62 8.69
C GLY A 145 -1.94 -26.68 8.28
N LYS A 146 -2.01 -25.51 8.93
CA LYS A 146 -2.94 -24.45 8.51
C LYS A 146 -2.62 -24.02 7.09
N LYS A 147 -3.67 -23.80 6.29
CA LYS A 147 -3.54 -23.24 4.94
C LYS A 147 -2.94 -21.83 5.06
N PRO A 148 -1.89 -21.51 4.28
CA PRO A 148 -1.36 -20.15 4.29
C PRO A 148 -2.35 -19.20 3.62
N LEU A 149 -2.39 -17.96 4.10
CA LEU A 149 -3.10 -16.84 3.51
C LEU A 149 -2.09 -15.76 3.12
N LEU A 150 -2.44 -14.88 2.18
CA LEU A 150 -1.63 -13.72 1.79
C LEU A 150 -1.39 -12.78 2.98
N TYR A 151 -2.41 -12.58 3.80
CA TYR A 151 -2.40 -11.81 5.04
C TYR A 151 -3.39 -12.44 6.04
N PRO A 152 -3.17 -12.27 7.36
CA PRO A 152 -3.91 -13.00 8.39
C PRO A 152 -5.27 -12.40 8.76
N GLU A 153 -5.46 -11.10 8.52
CA GLU A 153 -6.65 -10.36 8.95
C GLU A 153 -7.18 -9.54 7.78
N MET A 154 -8.50 -9.48 7.67
CA MET A 154 -9.18 -8.54 6.79
C MET A 154 -9.30 -7.17 7.45
N TRP A 155 -9.11 -6.12 6.67
CA TRP A 155 -9.22 -4.72 7.13
C TRP A 155 -10.35 -4.02 6.38
N LEU A 156 -11.42 -3.66 7.09
CA LEU A 156 -12.61 -3.08 6.50
C LEU A 156 -12.72 -1.60 6.84
N ALA A 157 -12.72 -0.75 5.83
CA ALA A 157 -13.11 0.64 5.86
C ALA A 157 -14.45 0.77 5.11
N ILE A 158 -15.55 0.83 5.84
CA ILE A 158 -16.90 0.96 5.27
C ILE A 158 -17.41 2.36 5.59
N PRO A 159 -17.78 3.18 4.59
CA PRO A 159 -18.38 4.49 4.86
C PRO A 159 -19.62 4.30 5.73
N THR A 160 -19.60 4.94 6.90
CA THR A 160 -20.77 5.01 7.76
C THR A 160 -21.73 6.04 7.14
N ALA A 161 -23.00 5.65 7.05
CA ALA A 161 -24.08 6.49 6.51
C ALA A 161 -24.40 7.66 7.45
#